data_AF-A0A454CU37-F1
#
_entry.id   AF-A0A454CU37-F1
#
_cell.length_a   1.000
_cell.length_b   1.000
_cell.length_c   1.000
_cell.angle_alpha   90.00
_cell.angle_beta   90.00
_cell.angle_gamma   90.00
#
_symmetry.space_group_name_H-M   'P 1'
#
loop_
_entity.id
_entity.type
_entity.pdbx_description
1 polymer ?
#
loop_
_entity_poly.entity_id
_entity_poly.type
_entity_poly.pdbx_seq_one_letter_code
_entity_poly.pdbx_strand_id
1 'polypeptide(L)'
;GYWLGEQSFSLQKLDIVDAQLAPMFVIENASYSGNTSLNESGDKLNTQLVLDAKQMRLTDGTDVDNFKLDFAIGDIDSQSFDQIMSIYQNSPMLDEQEIQKLLPHIDTLFSKGFNLSVNELSLAFGDGKFRNEWQLSVPEGTDHITQDPMKLMTATKGSLNTYFSDELVDLYPFIQEGVDELMVMELIEKKDKGYELKAQISDGKLKFENGQEFPLIALLMP
;
A
#
# COMPACT_ATOMS: atom_id res chain seq x y z
N GLY A 1 -8.94 -12.29 13.35
CA GLY A 1 -8.79 -11.34 14.47
C GLY A 1 -7.54 -10.55 14.20
N TYR A 2 -7.30 -9.47 14.95
CA TYR A 2 -6.00 -8.80 14.96
C TYR A 2 -5.33 -9.02 16.33
N TRP A 3 -4.02 -8.83 16.36
CA TRP A 3 -3.23 -8.93 17.57
C TRP A 3 -2.99 -7.53 18.13
N LEU A 4 -3.27 -7.32 19.42
CA LEU A 4 -2.88 -6.10 20.14
C LEU A 4 -1.50 -6.28 20.76
N GLY A 5 -0.62 -5.31 20.53
CA GLY A 5 0.76 -5.29 20.97
C GLY A 5 1.74 -5.53 19.82
N GLU A 6 2.96 -5.90 20.22
CA GLU A 6 4.08 -6.07 19.30
C GLU A 6 4.23 -7.54 18.87
N GLN A 7 4.63 -7.72 17.61
CA GLN A 7 4.98 -8.99 17.01
C GLN A 7 6.28 -8.80 16.25
N SER A 8 7.18 -9.77 16.36
CA SER A 8 8.41 -9.79 15.57
C SER A 8 8.74 -11.21 15.13
N PHE A 9 9.14 -11.35 13.88
CA PHE A 9 9.63 -12.59 13.31
C PHE A 9 10.87 -12.30 12.47
N SER A 10 11.86 -13.18 12.53
CA SER A 10 13.08 -13.06 11.73
C SER A 10 13.45 -14.41 11.14
N LEU A 11 13.81 -14.41 9.86
CA LEU A 11 14.22 -15.57 9.10
C LEU A 11 15.58 -15.28 8.47
N GLN A 12 16.58 -16.06 8.85
CA GLN A 12 17.91 -15.90 8.27
C GLN A 12 17.95 -16.36 6.82
N LYS A 13 17.38 -17.54 6.52
CA LYS A 13 17.33 -18.08 5.17
C LYS A 13 16.20 -19.10 5.01
N LEU A 14 15.47 -19.00 3.91
CA LEU A 14 14.62 -20.07 3.36
C LEU A 14 15.06 -20.32 1.92
N ASP A 15 15.28 -21.58 1.58
CA ASP A 15 15.75 -22.02 0.28
C ASP A 15 14.89 -23.20 -0.17
N ILE A 16 14.15 -23.00 -1.26
CA ILE A 16 13.31 -24.02 -1.90
C ILE A 16 13.97 -24.38 -3.22
N VAL A 17 14.29 -25.66 -3.38
CA VAL A 17 14.98 -26.19 -4.56
C VAL A 17 14.12 -27.21 -5.30
N ASP A 18 14.36 -27.38 -6.59
CA ASP A 18 13.75 -28.43 -7.40
C ASP A 18 14.39 -29.81 -7.18
N ALA A 19 13.95 -30.82 -7.95
CA ALA A 19 14.49 -32.18 -7.89
C ALA A 19 15.97 -32.28 -8.33
N GLN A 20 16.49 -31.27 -9.04
CA GLN A 20 17.87 -31.13 -9.48
C GLN A 20 18.71 -30.25 -8.54
N LEU A 21 18.15 -29.85 -7.39
CA LEU A 21 18.75 -28.92 -6.43
C LEU A 21 18.99 -27.50 -6.99
N ALA A 22 18.28 -27.12 -8.06
CA ALA A 22 18.30 -25.74 -8.54
C ALA A 22 17.39 -24.87 -7.64
N PRO A 23 17.85 -23.69 -7.17
CA PRO A 23 17.02 -22.79 -6.38
C PRO A 23 15.81 -22.32 -7.18
N MET A 24 14.61 -22.64 -6.69
CA MET A 24 13.34 -22.13 -7.21
C MET A 24 12.90 -20.86 -6.49
N PHE A 25 13.16 -20.78 -5.19
CA PHE A 25 12.79 -19.63 -4.38
C PHE A 25 13.76 -19.50 -3.21
N VAL A 26 14.29 -18.29 -3.01
CA VAL A 26 15.21 -18.00 -1.92
C VAL A 26 14.74 -16.73 -1.23
N ILE A 27 14.79 -16.71 0.09
CA ILE A 27 14.68 -15.48 0.90
C ILE A 27 15.83 -15.50 1.90
N GLU A 28 16.58 -14.41 1.99
CA GLU A 28 17.65 -14.24 2.97
C GLU A 28 17.45 -12.97 3.80
N ASN A 29 17.71 -13.10 5.10
CA ASN A 29 17.59 -12.05 6.12
C ASN A 29 16.26 -11.29 6.00
N ALA A 30 15.16 -12.04 6.11
CA ALA A 30 13.84 -11.46 6.17
C ALA A 30 13.42 -11.19 7.60
N SER A 31 12.69 -10.10 7.80
CA SER A 31 12.03 -9.77 9.05
C SER A 31 10.61 -9.29 8.83
N TYR A 32 9.81 -9.51 9.86
CA TYR A 32 8.49 -8.92 10.02
C TYR A 32 8.45 -8.29 11.41
N SER A 33 7.95 -7.07 11.50
CA SER A 33 7.51 -6.48 12.77
C SER A 33 6.13 -5.87 12.61
N GLY A 34 5.22 -6.25 13.50
CA GLY A 34 3.89 -5.66 13.60
C GLY A 34 3.73 -4.99 14.96
N ASN A 35 3.12 -3.81 14.99
CA ASN A 35 2.69 -3.17 16.22
C ASN A 35 1.26 -2.71 16.04
N THR A 36 0.35 -3.15 16.90
CA THR A 36 -1.02 -2.65 16.93
C THR A 36 -1.36 -2.16 18.33
N SER A 37 -1.89 -0.95 18.43
CA SER A 37 -2.22 -0.32 19.70
C SER A 37 -3.58 0.37 19.62
N LEU A 38 -4.17 0.58 20.80
CA LEU A 38 -5.31 1.47 20.95
C LEU A 38 -4.83 2.86 21.37
N ASN A 39 -5.60 3.89 21.02
CA ASN A 39 -5.42 5.22 21.61
C ASN A 39 -5.80 5.24 23.10
N GLU A 40 -5.58 6.37 23.78
CA GLU A 40 -5.81 6.50 25.22
C GLU A 40 -7.26 6.21 25.65
N SER A 41 -8.25 6.56 24.81
CA SER A 41 -9.67 6.31 25.05
C SER A 41 -10.11 4.88 24.72
N GLY A 42 -9.29 4.10 24.00
CA GLY A 42 -9.60 2.72 23.60
C GLY A 42 -10.54 2.60 22.39
N ASP A 43 -10.95 3.72 21.78
CA ASP A 43 -11.92 3.76 20.69
C ASP A 43 -11.29 3.78 19.29
N LYS A 44 -9.98 4.08 19.20
CA LYS A 44 -9.24 4.05 17.93
C LYS A 44 -8.09 3.04 17.96
N LEU A 45 -7.95 2.30 16.86
CA LEU A 45 -6.89 1.34 16.61
C LEU A 45 -5.86 1.92 15.63
N ASN A 46 -4.58 1.74 15.96
CA ASN A 46 -3.44 2.06 15.10
C ASN A 46 -2.63 0.79 14.88
N THR A 47 -2.24 0.50 13.64
CA THR A 47 -1.41 -0.64 13.29
C THR A 47 -0.28 -0.21 12.36
N GLN A 48 0.91 -0.77 12.55
CA GLN A 48 2.04 -0.64 11.66
C GLN A 48 2.63 -2.03 11.42
N LEU A 49 2.93 -2.32 10.16
CA LEU A 49 3.44 -3.58 9.66
C LEU A 49 4.71 -3.24 8.85
N VAL A 50 5.84 -3.78 9.26
CA VAL A 50 7.11 -3.64 8.53
C VAL A 50 7.56 -5.03 8.10
N LEU A 51 7.80 -5.19 6.81
CA LEU A 51 8.39 -6.37 6.18
C LEU A 51 9.70 -5.95 5.54
N ASP A 52 10.76 -6.70 5.78
CA ASP A 52 12.06 -6.48 5.14
C ASP A 52 12.60 -7.82 4.64
N ALA A 53 13.35 -7.80 3.54
CA ALA A 53 14.17 -8.92 3.10
C ALA A 53 15.40 -8.38 2.38
N LYS A 54 16.59 -8.86 2.76
CA LYS A 54 17.83 -8.41 2.13
C LYS A 54 17.94 -8.92 0.69
N GLN A 55 17.56 -10.17 0.46
CA GLN A 55 17.65 -10.79 -0.86
C GLN A 55 16.51 -11.78 -1.04
N MET A 56 15.90 -11.77 -2.21
CA MET A 56 14.88 -12.71 -2.63
C MET A 56 15.14 -13.19 -4.05
N ARG A 57 14.88 -14.47 -4.32
CA ARG A 57 14.77 -15.02 -5.67
C ARG A 57 13.35 -15.53 -5.86
N LEU A 58 12.66 -14.99 -6.84
CA LEU A 58 11.31 -15.39 -7.21
C LEU A 58 11.33 -16.63 -8.11
N THR A 59 10.18 -17.28 -8.25
CA THR A 59 10.02 -18.52 -9.01
C THR A 59 10.24 -18.38 -10.52
N ASP A 60 10.20 -17.16 -11.04
CA ASP A 60 10.54 -16.83 -12.43
C ASP A 60 12.04 -16.56 -12.63
N GLY A 61 12.85 -16.68 -11.57
CA GLY A 61 14.29 -16.44 -11.58
C GLY A 61 14.70 -15.00 -11.28
N THR A 62 13.74 -14.09 -11.07
CA THR A 62 14.03 -12.68 -10.77
C THR A 62 14.65 -12.55 -9.38
N ASP A 63 15.78 -11.85 -9.30
CA ASP A 63 16.43 -11.48 -8.05
C ASP A 63 15.95 -10.08 -7.61
N VAL A 64 15.54 -9.97 -6.34
CA VAL A 64 15.10 -8.73 -5.70
C VAL A 64 15.96 -8.49 -4.47
N ASP A 65 16.58 -7.32 -4.38
CA ASP A 65 17.45 -6.92 -3.29
C ASP A 65 16.81 -5.80 -2.45
N ASN A 66 17.12 -5.80 -1.15
CA ASN A 66 16.72 -4.76 -0.19
C ASN A 66 15.22 -4.42 -0.25
N PHE A 67 14.39 -5.46 -0.28
CA PHE A 67 12.95 -5.28 -0.19
C PHE A 67 12.58 -4.76 1.20
N LYS A 68 11.74 -3.73 1.21
CA LYS A 68 11.13 -3.19 2.42
C LYS A 68 9.72 -2.72 2.12
N LEU A 69 8.80 -3.01 3.03
CA LEU A 69 7.45 -2.48 3.06
C LEU A 69 7.10 -2.07 4.49
N ASP A 70 6.96 -0.78 4.73
CA ASP A 70 6.42 -0.18 5.96
C ASP A 70 5.03 0.36 5.65
N PHE A 71 4.01 -0.34 6.16
CA PHE A 71 2.60 0.00 5.98
C PHE A 71 1.97 0.32 7.33
N ALA A 72 1.15 1.35 7.39
CA ALA A 72 0.40 1.68 8.60
C ALA A 72 -1.04 2.06 8.30
N ILE A 73 -1.92 1.69 9.25
CA ILE A 73 -3.30 2.17 9.33
C ILE A 73 -3.45 2.90 10.66
N GLY A 74 -3.97 4.12 10.61
CA GLY A 74 -4.20 4.96 11.78
C GLY A 74 -5.66 5.26 12.00
N ASP A 75 -6.01 5.53 13.26
CA ASP A 75 -7.31 6.06 13.68
C ASP A 75 -8.54 5.24 13.26
N ILE A 76 -8.41 3.92 13.13
CA ILE A 76 -9.54 3.05 12.79
C ILE A 76 -10.51 3.00 13.98
N ASP A 77 -11.81 3.16 13.75
CA ASP A 77 -12.83 2.90 14.79
C ASP A 77 -12.78 1.44 15.25
N SER A 78 -12.36 1.21 16.50
CA SER A 78 -12.06 -0.12 17.02
C SER A 78 -13.31 -1.01 17.07
N GLN A 79 -14.45 -0.45 17.47
CA GLN A 79 -15.71 -1.17 17.58
C GLN A 79 -16.20 -1.66 16.21
N SER A 80 -16.21 -0.79 15.20
CA SER A 80 -16.65 -1.16 13.85
C SER A 80 -15.70 -2.18 13.22
N PHE A 81 -14.39 -2.01 13.42
CA PHE A 81 -13.38 -2.95 12.94
C PHE A 81 -13.51 -4.33 13.59
N ASP A 82 -13.76 -4.40 14.90
CA ASP A 82 -14.02 -5.66 15.61
C ASP A 82 -15.21 -6.42 15.02
N GLN A 83 -16.30 -5.72 14.70
CA GLN A 83 -17.49 -6.34 14.11
C GLN A 83 -17.21 -6.86 12.69
N ILE A 84 -16.55 -6.05 11.84
CA ILE A 84 -16.13 -6.46 10.49
C ILE A 84 -15.28 -7.74 10.56
N MET A 85 -14.28 -7.73 11.43
CA MET A 85 -13.33 -8.83 11.58
C MET A 85 -13.98 -10.07 12.21
N SER A 86 -15.00 -9.91 13.05
CA SER A 86 -15.80 -11.02 13.60
C SER A 86 -16.62 -11.71 12.50
N ILE A 87 -17.28 -10.95 11.64
CA ILE A 87 -18.05 -11.51 10.51
C ILE A 87 -17.12 -12.31 9.59
N TYR A 88 -15.99 -11.72 9.18
CA TYR A 88 -15.04 -12.36 8.27
C TYR A 88 -14.40 -13.64 8.81
N GLN A 89 -14.14 -13.72 10.13
CA GLN A 89 -13.58 -14.93 10.74
C GLN A 89 -14.55 -16.10 10.77
N ASN A 90 -15.84 -15.81 10.88
CA ASN A 90 -16.87 -16.82 11.03
C ASN A 90 -17.34 -17.38 9.69
N SER A 91 -17.09 -16.67 8.59
CA SER A 91 -17.48 -17.09 7.24
C SER A 91 -16.38 -16.81 6.20
N PRO A 92 -15.69 -17.84 5.69
CA PRO A 92 -14.68 -17.68 4.65
C PRO A 92 -15.26 -17.26 3.29
N MET A 93 -16.57 -17.42 3.09
CA MET A 93 -17.33 -16.84 1.97
C MET A 93 -18.54 -16.13 2.54
N LEU A 94 -18.64 -14.83 2.30
CA LEU A 94 -19.75 -14.02 2.77
C LEU A 94 -21.00 -14.28 1.93
N ASP A 95 -22.08 -14.72 2.57
CA ASP A 95 -23.39 -14.76 1.94
C ASP A 95 -24.11 -13.39 1.95
N GLU A 96 -25.26 -13.29 1.30
CA GLU A 96 -26.03 -12.03 1.25
C GLU A 96 -26.42 -11.49 2.62
N GLN A 97 -26.71 -12.37 3.60
CA GLN A 97 -27.10 -11.95 4.94
C GLN A 97 -25.90 -11.39 5.71
N GLU A 98 -24.74 -11.99 5.54
CA GLU A 98 -23.48 -11.54 6.13
C GLU A 98 -23.03 -10.22 5.52
N ILE A 99 -23.18 -10.06 4.20
CA ILE A 99 -22.96 -8.78 3.53
C ILE A 99 -23.87 -7.70 4.14
N GLN A 100 -25.16 -7.97 4.30
CA GLN A 100 -26.08 -6.99 4.91
C GLN A 100 -25.71 -6.60 6.34
N LYS A 101 -25.15 -7.53 7.13
CA LYS A 101 -24.63 -7.23 8.47
C LYS A 101 -23.33 -6.43 8.43
N LEU A 102 -22.52 -6.60 7.40
CA LEU A 102 -21.24 -5.93 7.22
C LEU A 102 -21.41 -4.45 6.86
N LEU A 103 -22.38 -4.11 6.01
CA LEU A 103 -22.55 -2.77 5.45
C LEU A 103 -22.63 -1.65 6.51
N PRO A 104 -23.41 -1.74 7.60
CA PRO A 104 -23.45 -0.68 8.61
C PRO A 104 -22.11 -0.45 9.32
N HIS A 105 -21.31 -1.50 9.51
CA HIS A 105 -19.99 -1.38 10.13
C HIS A 105 -18.98 -0.76 9.17
N ILE A 106 -19.10 -1.06 7.88
CA ILE A 106 -18.35 -0.36 6.83
C ILE A 106 -18.73 1.13 6.84
N ASP A 107 -20.01 1.49 6.79
CA ASP A 107 -20.42 2.89 6.82
C ASP A 107 -19.91 3.62 8.09
N THR A 108 -19.94 2.96 9.25
CA THR A 108 -19.43 3.53 10.50
C THR A 108 -17.92 3.74 10.44
N LEU A 109 -17.16 2.78 9.90
CA LEU A 109 -15.71 2.88 9.75
C LEU A 109 -15.30 4.12 8.94
N PHE A 110 -15.95 4.34 7.80
CA PHE A 110 -15.69 5.50 6.95
C PHE A 110 -16.23 6.80 7.55
N SER A 111 -17.40 6.78 8.17
CA SER A 111 -17.96 7.91 8.90
C SER A 111 -17.02 8.39 10.01
N LYS A 112 -16.34 7.48 10.70
CA LYS A 112 -15.39 7.78 11.78
C LYS A 112 -14.01 8.23 11.30
N GLY A 113 -13.75 8.14 10.00
CA GLY A 113 -12.45 8.43 9.41
C GLY A 113 -11.35 7.48 9.83
N PHE A 114 -10.31 7.41 9.00
CA PHE A 114 -9.08 6.64 9.25
C PHE A 114 -7.98 7.09 8.27
N ASN A 115 -6.75 6.68 8.56
CA ASN A 115 -5.58 6.95 7.76
C ASN A 115 -4.97 5.65 7.24
N LEU A 116 -4.50 5.62 6.00
CA LEU A 116 -3.73 4.54 5.40
C LEU A 116 -2.43 5.09 4.88
N SER A 117 -1.34 4.34 5.01
CA SER A 117 -0.05 4.76 4.50
C SER A 117 0.84 3.59 4.14
N VAL A 118 1.59 3.77 3.06
CA VAL A 118 2.87 3.10 2.85
C VAL A 118 3.93 4.16 3.14
N ASN A 119 4.55 4.05 4.31
CA ASN A 119 5.63 4.93 4.72
C ASN A 119 6.88 4.70 3.89
N GLU A 120 7.09 3.45 3.45
CA GLU A 120 8.16 3.09 2.53
C GLU A 120 7.82 1.75 1.85
N LEU A 121 7.80 1.72 0.54
CA LEU A 121 7.95 0.52 -0.27
C LEU A 121 9.22 0.70 -1.09
N SER A 122 10.26 -0.10 -0.83
CA SER A 122 11.50 -0.04 -1.59
C SER A 122 11.96 -1.41 -2.01
N LEU A 123 12.56 -1.50 -3.19
CA LEU A 123 13.20 -2.72 -3.69
C LEU A 123 14.23 -2.34 -4.75
N ALA A 124 15.15 -3.27 -5.02
CA ALA A 124 16.14 -3.14 -6.05
C ALA A 124 16.22 -4.38 -6.94
N PHE A 125 16.54 -4.16 -8.21
CA PHE A 125 16.88 -5.19 -9.19
C PHE A 125 18.31 -4.90 -9.67
N GLY A 126 19.30 -5.56 -9.07
CA GLY A 126 20.70 -5.19 -9.24
C GLY A 126 20.93 -3.73 -8.80
N ASP A 127 21.43 -2.88 -9.70
CA ASP A 127 21.63 -1.46 -9.43
C ASP A 127 20.36 -0.60 -9.60
N GLY A 128 19.32 -1.15 -10.24
CA GLY A 128 18.03 -0.49 -10.45
C GLY A 128 17.25 -0.37 -9.14
N LYS A 129 16.85 0.84 -8.74
CA LYS A 129 16.15 1.09 -7.47
C LYS A 129 14.75 1.63 -7.69
N PHE A 130 13.81 1.15 -6.89
CA PHE A 130 12.45 1.65 -6.79
C PHE A 130 12.14 2.03 -5.35
N ARG A 131 11.46 3.16 -5.15
CA ARG A 131 10.92 3.57 -3.87
C ARG A 131 9.56 4.24 -4.06
N ASN A 132 8.61 3.93 -3.19
CA ASN A 132 7.28 4.51 -3.21
C ASN A 132 6.82 4.80 -1.78
N GLU A 133 6.16 5.94 -1.62
CA GLU A 133 5.55 6.39 -0.37
C GLU A 133 4.17 6.95 -0.73
N TRP A 134 3.14 6.57 0.01
CA TRP A 134 1.85 7.20 -0.13
C TRP A 134 1.11 7.26 1.19
N GLN A 135 0.24 8.25 1.31
CA GLN A 135 -0.63 8.46 2.46
C GLN A 135 -2.02 8.80 1.95
N LEU A 136 -3.03 8.19 2.53
CA LEU A 136 -4.43 8.45 2.27
C LEU A 136 -5.13 8.69 3.61
N SER A 137 -6.06 9.64 3.61
CA SER A 137 -6.87 9.99 4.77
C SER A 137 -8.32 10.09 4.33
N VAL A 138 -9.18 9.36 5.03
CA VAL A 138 -10.62 9.51 4.95
C VAL A 138 -11.04 10.34 6.16
N PRO A 139 -11.58 11.56 5.97
CA PRO A 139 -11.98 12.41 7.08
C PRO A 139 -13.24 11.87 7.78
N GLU A 140 -13.38 12.21 9.07
CA GLU A 140 -14.64 12.01 9.80
C GLU A 140 -15.80 12.74 9.10
N GLY A 141 -17.00 12.14 9.13
CA GLY A 141 -18.19 12.61 8.42
C GLY A 141 -18.32 12.09 6.98
N THR A 142 -17.50 11.12 6.57
CA THR A 142 -17.65 10.45 5.26
C THR A 142 -18.76 9.39 5.32
N ASP A 143 -20.00 9.85 5.35
CA ASP A 143 -21.17 9.00 5.64
C ASP A 143 -21.81 8.35 4.40
N HIS A 144 -22.43 7.19 4.63
CA HIS A 144 -23.26 6.45 3.67
C HIS A 144 -22.49 6.05 2.39
N ILE A 145 -21.23 5.63 2.53
CA ILE A 145 -20.40 5.21 1.41
C ILE A 145 -20.91 3.93 0.74
N THR A 146 -21.66 3.09 1.46
CA THR A 146 -22.27 1.89 0.89
C THR A 146 -23.40 2.21 -0.09
N GLN A 147 -24.00 3.40 0.05
CA GLN A 147 -25.07 3.90 -0.83
C GLN A 147 -24.51 4.77 -1.96
N ASP A 148 -23.42 5.49 -1.70
CA ASP A 148 -22.75 6.37 -2.66
C ASP A 148 -21.23 6.21 -2.58
N PRO A 149 -20.64 5.19 -3.22
CA PRO A 149 -19.21 4.93 -3.19
C PRO A 149 -18.36 6.06 -3.77
N MET A 150 -18.95 6.94 -4.61
CA MET A 150 -18.22 8.07 -5.20
C MET A 150 -17.83 9.12 -4.16
N LYS A 151 -18.54 9.19 -3.03
CA LYS A 151 -18.15 10.06 -1.91
C LYS A 151 -16.77 9.73 -1.35
N LEU A 152 -16.42 8.44 -1.34
CA LEU A 152 -15.09 8.05 -0.86
C LEU A 152 -14.01 8.68 -1.74
N MET A 153 -14.19 8.64 -3.06
CA MET A 153 -13.23 9.19 -4.01
C MET A 153 -13.01 10.69 -3.79
N THR A 154 -14.09 11.44 -3.54
CA THR A 154 -14.02 12.90 -3.37
C THR A 154 -13.58 13.33 -1.97
N ALA A 155 -13.91 12.56 -0.94
CA ALA A 155 -13.54 12.83 0.44
C ALA A 155 -12.08 12.45 0.75
N THR A 156 -11.54 11.44 0.05
CA THR A 156 -10.16 10.97 0.27
C THR A 156 -9.16 12.07 -0.06
N LYS A 157 -8.26 12.31 0.88
CA LYS A 157 -7.11 13.19 0.71
C LYS A 157 -5.82 12.40 0.86
N GLY A 158 -4.72 12.89 0.34
CA GLY A 158 -3.47 12.16 0.46
C GLY A 158 -2.33 12.72 -0.36
N SER A 159 -1.28 11.93 -0.44
CA SER A 159 -0.09 12.22 -1.24
C SER A 159 0.54 10.94 -1.76
N LEU A 160 1.22 11.06 -2.88
CA LEU A 160 2.00 10.01 -3.52
C LEU A 160 3.38 10.57 -3.85
N ASN A 161 4.42 9.82 -3.50
CA ASN A 161 5.79 10.05 -3.96
C ASN A 161 6.36 8.72 -4.48
N THR A 162 6.84 8.73 -5.72
CA THR A 162 7.50 7.56 -6.32
C THR A 162 8.84 7.97 -6.90
N TYR A 163 9.86 7.18 -6.65
CA TYR A 163 11.18 7.30 -7.23
C TYR A 163 11.57 6.01 -7.94
N PHE A 164 12.19 6.15 -9.11
CA PHE A 164 12.88 5.06 -9.78
C PHE A 164 14.21 5.54 -10.37
N SER A 165 15.24 4.70 -10.30
CA SER A 165 16.58 5.07 -10.75
C SER A 165 16.75 4.95 -12.27
N ASP A 166 17.78 5.60 -12.79
CA ASP A 166 18.16 5.48 -14.21
C ASP A 166 18.48 4.04 -14.57
N GLU A 167 19.22 3.35 -13.69
CA GLU A 167 19.58 1.96 -13.87
C GLU A 167 18.34 1.05 -13.96
N LEU A 168 17.22 1.41 -13.31
CA LEU A 168 15.98 0.65 -13.41
C LEU A 168 15.33 0.82 -14.80
N VAL A 169 15.35 2.03 -15.35
CA VAL A 169 14.84 2.32 -16.71
C VAL A 169 15.71 1.61 -17.75
N ASP A 170 17.03 1.62 -17.56
CA ASP A 170 17.98 0.91 -18.43
C ASP A 170 17.80 -0.61 -18.38
N LEU A 171 17.52 -1.18 -17.19
CA LEU A 171 17.24 -2.61 -17.02
C LEU A 171 15.95 -3.04 -17.71
N TYR A 172 14.95 -2.15 -17.75
CA TYR A 172 13.62 -2.45 -18.26
C TYR A 172 13.19 -1.43 -19.33
N PRO A 173 13.75 -1.47 -20.56
CA PRO A 173 13.50 -0.47 -21.59
C PRO A 173 12.02 -0.28 -21.97
N PHE A 174 11.15 -1.25 -21.66
CA PHE A 174 9.72 -1.13 -21.88
C PHE A 174 9.06 -0.02 -21.03
N ILE A 175 9.66 0.39 -19.90
CA ILE A 175 9.13 1.50 -19.08
C ILE A 175 9.56 2.87 -19.62
N GLN A 176 10.58 2.92 -20.48
CA GLN A 176 11.15 4.17 -20.98
C GLN A 176 10.11 5.04 -21.71
N GLU A 177 9.24 4.44 -22.51
CA GLU A 177 8.17 5.17 -23.20
C GLU A 177 7.25 5.90 -22.22
N GLY A 178 6.85 5.23 -21.13
CA GLY A 178 6.04 5.85 -20.07
C GLY A 178 6.80 6.95 -19.32
N VAL A 179 8.11 6.78 -19.10
CA VAL A 179 8.95 7.82 -18.49
C VAL A 179 9.04 9.05 -19.41
N ASP A 180 9.29 8.85 -20.69
CA ASP A 180 9.39 9.93 -21.66
C ASP A 180 8.06 10.70 -21.78
N GLU A 181 6.93 10.00 -21.81
CA GLU A 181 5.60 10.62 -21.83
C GLU A 181 5.33 11.46 -20.57
N LEU A 182 5.57 10.88 -19.39
CA LEU A 182 5.36 11.58 -18.12
C LEU A 182 6.30 12.78 -17.95
N MET A 183 7.54 12.70 -18.48
CA MET A 183 8.47 13.83 -18.53
C MET A 183 7.95 14.95 -19.43
N VAL A 184 7.45 14.62 -20.62
CA VAL A 184 6.86 15.59 -21.57
C VAL A 184 5.62 16.27 -20.98
N MET A 185 4.82 15.52 -20.22
CA MET A 185 3.66 16.05 -19.50
C MET A 185 4.04 16.82 -18.23
N GLU A 186 5.32 16.84 -17.85
CA GLU A 186 5.84 17.46 -16.62
C GLU A 186 5.22 16.84 -15.34
N LEU A 187 4.86 15.55 -15.38
CA LEU A 187 4.29 14.79 -14.26
C LEU A 187 5.34 14.10 -13.40
N ILE A 188 6.53 13.89 -13.95
CA ILE A 188 7.71 13.42 -13.24
C ILE A 188 8.88 14.37 -13.48
N GLU A 189 9.78 14.42 -12.53
CA GLU A 189 10.98 15.24 -12.59
C GLU A 189 12.23 14.36 -12.67
N LYS A 190 13.14 14.69 -13.57
CA LYS A 190 14.48 14.12 -13.57
C LYS A 190 15.25 14.61 -12.34
N LYS A 191 15.78 13.68 -11.55
CA LYS A 191 16.76 13.89 -10.48
C LYS A 191 18.12 13.37 -10.93
N ASP A 192 19.18 13.64 -10.17
CA ASP A 192 20.57 13.32 -10.56
C ASP A 192 20.79 11.86 -10.99
N LYS A 193 20.08 10.90 -10.40
CA LYS A 193 20.23 9.45 -10.66
C LYS A 193 18.92 8.71 -10.89
N GLY A 194 17.88 9.42 -11.30
CA GLY A 194 16.55 8.82 -11.45
C GLY A 194 15.47 9.83 -11.74
N TYR A 195 14.23 9.42 -11.51
CA TYR A 195 13.03 10.19 -11.76
C TYR A 195 12.15 10.16 -10.52
N GLU A 196 11.47 11.27 -10.25
CA GLU A 196 10.57 11.41 -9.10
C GLU A 196 9.19 11.87 -9.57
N LEU A 197 8.14 11.17 -9.13
CA LEU A 197 6.75 11.56 -9.27
C LEU A 197 6.24 12.05 -7.93
N LYS A 198 5.64 13.24 -7.89
CA LYS A 198 4.95 13.77 -6.70
C LYS A 198 3.55 14.24 -7.06
N ALA A 199 2.57 13.76 -6.32
CA ALA A 199 1.18 14.18 -6.49
C ALA A 199 0.46 14.28 -5.13
N GLN A 200 -0.48 15.22 -5.05
CA GLN A 200 -1.42 15.34 -3.95
C GLN A 200 -2.77 14.77 -4.39
N ILE A 201 -3.48 14.14 -3.48
CA ILE A 201 -4.82 13.60 -3.69
C ILE A 201 -5.81 14.50 -2.96
N SER A 202 -6.77 15.07 -3.69
CA SER A 202 -7.91 15.79 -3.12
C SER A 202 -9.01 16.00 -4.16
N ASP A 203 -10.25 16.11 -3.70
CA ASP A 203 -11.41 16.41 -4.53
C ASP A 203 -11.60 15.41 -5.69
N GLY A 204 -11.24 14.14 -5.48
CA GLY A 204 -11.33 13.09 -6.49
C GLY A 204 -10.27 13.18 -7.60
N LYS A 205 -9.18 13.91 -7.36
CA LYS A 205 -8.12 14.15 -8.35
C LYS A 205 -6.73 13.94 -7.78
N LEU A 206 -5.81 13.54 -8.66
CA LEU A 206 -4.37 13.76 -8.49
C LEU A 206 -4.04 15.19 -8.92
N LYS A 207 -3.30 15.92 -8.10
CA LYS A 207 -2.85 17.28 -8.33
C LYS A 207 -1.32 17.31 -8.30
N PHE A 208 -0.71 17.76 -9.40
CA PHE A 208 0.73 17.80 -9.59
C PHE A 208 1.28 19.20 -9.30
N GLU A 209 2.59 19.31 -9.04
CA GLU A 209 3.22 20.59 -8.68
C GLU A 209 3.14 21.64 -9.80
N ASN A 210 3.12 21.20 -11.06
CA ASN A 210 2.94 22.05 -12.24
C ASN A 210 1.49 22.58 -12.41
N GLY A 211 0.56 22.21 -11.51
CA GLY A 211 -0.84 22.62 -11.54
C GLY A 211 -1.75 21.75 -12.41
N GLN A 212 -1.21 20.71 -13.05
CA GLN A 212 -2.05 19.73 -13.76
C GLN A 212 -2.86 18.90 -12.77
N GLU A 213 -4.07 18.53 -13.17
CA GLU A 213 -4.96 17.69 -12.37
C GLU A 213 -5.53 16.54 -13.19
N PHE A 214 -5.53 15.34 -12.62
CA PHE A 214 -6.05 14.13 -13.26
C PHE A 214 -7.16 13.52 -12.40
N PRO A 215 -8.34 13.23 -12.95
CA PRO A 215 -9.40 12.53 -12.20
C PRO A 215 -8.92 11.15 -11.75
N LEU A 216 -9.08 10.81 -10.47
CA LEU A 216 -8.70 9.49 -9.94
C LEU A 216 -9.46 8.35 -10.64
N ILE A 217 -10.69 8.61 -11.07
CA ILE A 217 -11.51 7.64 -11.81
C ILE A 217 -10.88 7.24 -13.15
N ALA A 218 -10.05 8.10 -13.76
CA ALA A 218 -9.36 7.77 -14.99
C ALA A 218 -8.32 6.66 -14.79
N LEU A 219 -7.80 6.49 -13.58
CA LEU A 219 -6.87 5.41 -13.24
C LEU A 219 -7.56 4.05 -13.07
N LEU A 220 -8.89 4.04 -12.89
CA LEU A 220 -9.69 2.83 -12.71
C LEU A 220 -10.32 2.33 -14.02
N MET A 221 -10.25 3.13 -15.08
CA MET A 221 -10.74 2.77 -16.41
C MET A 221 -9.55 2.24 -17.23
N PRO A 222 -9.52 0.94 -17.58
CA PRO A 222 -8.44 0.34 -18.36
C PRO A 222 -8.39 0.86 -19.79
#